data_AF-A0A943HLI5-F1
#
_entry.id   AF-A0A943HLI5-F1
#
_cell.length_a   1.000
_cell.length_b   1.000
_cell.length_c   1.000
_cell.angle_alpha   90.00
_cell.angle_beta   90.00
_cell.angle_gamma   90.00
#
_symmetry.space_group_name_H-M   'P 1'
#
loop_
_entity.id
_entity.type
_entity.pdbx_description
1 polymer ?
#
loop_
_entity_poly.entity_id
_entity_poly.type
_entity_poly.pdbx_seq_one_letter_code
_entity_poly.pdbx_strand_id
1 'polypeptide(L)'
;NKGEELEDEAWSKNIKIRQTLDILTSYPNEYWKYPVVIYYVCYRNEENFETRFARFLNKLLMELMTKYLMIPTINAVKPDILKLNSAIVVSDIPTFEFKTVDMTQLEPYIQNPNRNVVRMLLKTLAYEHQDDLLPAKWEIEHIFPQKWQTNYFPDEPDATIKEKIEHIGNKLPFEKKLNIVAGNGYFGKKKKEYTASKIVITKAMGTSDVMDWNLESITKRDIRVSDEVIKIMNRWNNEYLNTPVSEWRKN
;
A
#
# COMPACT_ATOMS: atom_id res chain seq x y z
N ASN A 1 7.17 -7.75 -13.71
CA ASN A 1 8.07 -6.60 -13.86
C ASN A 1 9.38 -6.98 -13.18
N LYS A 2 10.49 -7.09 -13.93
CA LYS A 2 11.80 -7.40 -13.34
C LYS A 2 12.45 -6.18 -12.67
N GLY A 3 11.76 -5.02 -12.70
CA GLY A 3 12.28 -3.76 -12.17
C GLY A 3 13.42 -3.18 -13.02
N GLU A 4 13.54 -3.67 -14.26
CA GLU A 4 14.54 -3.25 -15.25
C GLU A 4 14.15 -1.86 -15.77
N GLU A 5 15.15 -0.97 -15.82
CA GLU A 5 15.03 0.31 -16.52
C GLU A 5 15.01 0.02 -18.02
N LEU A 6 14.10 0.68 -18.72
CA LEU A 6 13.94 0.55 -20.15
C LEU A 6 14.68 1.70 -20.83
N GLU A 7 15.46 1.38 -21.86
CA GLU A 7 16.12 2.37 -22.70
C GLU A 7 15.06 3.26 -23.38
N ASP A 8 15.32 4.56 -23.45
CA ASP A 8 14.44 5.59 -24.02
C ASP A 8 13.05 5.77 -23.37
N GLU A 9 12.82 5.17 -22.21
CA GLU A 9 11.54 5.23 -21.50
C GLU A 9 11.73 5.89 -20.12
N ALA A 10 11.68 7.22 -20.05
CA ALA A 10 11.98 8.00 -18.84
C ALA A 10 11.17 7.55 -17.60
N TRP A 11 9.89 7.22 -17.80
CA TRP A 11 8.98 6.75 -16.74
C TRP A 11 9.52 5.51 -16.00
N SER A 12 10.32 4.67 -16.68
CA SER A 12 10.85 3.43 -16.12
C SER A 12 11.94 3.70 -15.06
N LYS A 13 12.54 4.91 -15.08
CA LYS A 13 13.50 5.39 -14.07
C LYS A 13 12.83 6.17 -12.94
N ASN A 14 11.61 6.67 -13.15
CA ASN A 14 10.87 7.41 -12.14
C ASN A 14 10.51 6.51 -10.95
N ILE A 15 11.12 6.76 -9.80
CA ILE A 15 10.98 5.91 -8.62
C ILE A 15 9.54 5.86 -8.09
N LYS A 16 8.78 6.95 -8.19
CA LYS A 16 7.38 6.98 -7.72
C LYS A 16 6.49 6.09 -8.59
N ILE A 17 6.69 6.10 -9.90
CA ILE A 17 6.00 5.16 -10.82
C ILE A 17 6.38 3.71 -10.49
N ARG A 18 7.67 3.43 -10.28
CA ARG A 18 8.13 2.07 -9.91
C ARG A 18 7.52 1.60 -8.59
N GLN A 19 7.43 2.47 -7.59
CA GLN A 19 6.80 2.19 -6.30
C GLN A 19 5.30 1.88 -6.47
N THR A 20 4.55 2.69 -7.23
CA THR A 20 3.12 2.43 -7.49
C THR A 20 2.89 1.12 -8.25
N LEU A 21 3.72 0.84 -9.27
CA LEU A 21 3.67 -0.45 -9.98
C LEU A 21 4.00 -1.61 -9.04
N ASP A 22 4.99 -1.47 -8.17
CA ASP A 22 5.32 -2.49 -7.17
C ASP A 22 4.18 -2.71 -6.16
N ILE A 23 3.48 -1.65 -5.73
CA ILE A 23 2.27 -1.80 -4.91
C ILE A 23 1.22 -2.61 -5.67
N LEU A 24 0.93 -2.25 -6.92
CA LEU A 24 -0.06 -2.94 -7.77
C LEU A 24 0.26 -4.43 -7.99
N THR A 25 1.53 -4.84 -7.98
CA THR A 25 1.89 -6.28 -8.03
C THR A 25 1.35 -7.09 -6.84
N SER A 26 0.98 -6.42 -5.75
CA SER A 26 0.40 -7.05 -4.56
C SER A 26 -1.13 -7.08 -4.60
N TYR A 27 -1.75 -6.56 -5.67
CA TYR A 27 -3.18 -6.67 -5.85
C TYR A 27 -3.58 -8.15 -6.07
N PRO A 28 -4.71 -8.63 -5.52
CA PRO A 28 -4.99 -10.08 -5.46
C PRO A 28 -5.30 -10.78 -6.80
N ASN A 29 -5.33 -10.03 -7.89
CA ASN A 29 -5.53 -10.54 -9.25
C ASN A 29 -4.77 -9.66 -10.26
N GLU A 30 -4.88 -9.97 -11.55
CA GLU A 30 -4.16 -9.26 -12.60
C GLU A 30 -5.00 -8.22 -13.37
N TYR A 31 -6.24 -7.92 -12.94
CA TYR A 31 -7.10 -6.98 -13.65
C TYR A 31 -6.51 -5.58 -13.79
N TRP A 32 -5.65 -5.17 -12.85
CA TRP A 32 -4.95 -3.90 -12.90
C TRP A 32 -4.00 -3.78 -14.11
N LYS A 33 -3.50 -4.90 -14.66
CA LYS A 33 -2.57 -4.86 -15.80
C LYS A 33 -3.24 -4.32 -17.07
N TYR A 34 -4.51 -4.62 -17.29
CA TYR A 34 -5.24 -4.18 -18.49
C TYR A 34 -5.25 -2.66 -18.65
N PRO A 35 -5.76 -1.86 -17.69
CA PRO A 35 -5.78 -0.41 -17.83
C PRO A 35 -4.36 0.18 -17.87
N VAL A 36 -3.39 -0.39 -17.15
CA VAL A 36 -1.98 0.05 -17.20
C VAL A 36 -1.37 -0.13 -18.59
N VAL A 37 -1.53 -1.31 -19.19
CA VAL A 37 -0.98 -1.61 -20.52
C VAL A 37 -1.68 -0.80 -21.60
N ILE A 38 -3.02 -0.68 -21.54
CA ILE A 38 -3.78 0.10 -22.52
C ILE A 38 -3.35 1.58 -22.45
N TYR A 39 -3.24 2.15 -21.24
CA TYR A 39 -2.80 3.54 -21.06
C TYR A 39 -1.40 3.77 -21.63
N TYR A 40 -0.46 2.87 -21.34
CA TYR A 40 0.89 2.92 -21.89
C TYR A 40 0.89 2.87 -23.43
N VAL A 41 0.17 1.92 -24.03
CA VAL A 41 0.12 1.78 -25.50
C VAL A 41 -0.49 3.02 -26.16
N CYS A 42 -1.53 3.60 -25.57
CA CYS A 42 -2.19 4.79 -26.11
C CYS A 42 -1.33 6.05 -26.01
N TYR A 43 -0.57 6.22 -24.92
CA TYR A 43 -0.03 7.53 -24.55
C TYR A 43 1.49 7.60 -24.31
N ARG A 44 2.25 6.50 -24.41
CA ARG A 44 3.71 6.50 -24.13
C ARG A 44 4.54 7.52 -24.93
N ASN A 45 4.08 7.91 -26.11
CA ASN A 45 4.78 8.85 -26.99
C ASN A 45 4.37 10.31 -26.74
N GLU A 46 3.44 10.58 -25.82
CA GLU A 46 3.05 11.94 -25.45
C GLU A 46 4.13 12.57 -24.57
N GLU A 47 4.45 13.85 -24.81
CA GLU A 47 5.51 14.56 -24.08
C GLU A 47 5.32 14.54 -22.56
N ASN A 48 4.07 14.64 -22.12
CA ASN A 48 3.69 14.64 -20.70
C ASN A 48 3.39 13.24 -20.14
N PHE A 49 3.75 12.17 -20.85
CA PHE A 49 3.39 10.80 -20.48
C PHE A 49 3.77 10.45 -19.04
N GLU A 50 5.02 10.71 -18.63
CA GLU A 50 5.52 10.32 -17.31
C GLU A 50 4.65 10.88 -16.18
N THR A 51 4.38 12.19 -16.20
CA THR A 51 3.56 12.88 -15.19
C THR A 51 2.14 12.35 -15.18
N ARG A 52 1.53 12.18 -16.36
CA ARG A 52 0.14 11.71 -16.49
C ARG A 52 0.00 10.25 -16.06
N PHE A 53 0.96 9.42 -16.44
CA PHE A 53 1.03 8.02 -16.08
C PHE A 53 1.19 7.85 -14.57
N ALA A 54 2.05 8.63 -13.92
CA ALA A 54 2.20 8.62 -12.47
C ALA A 54 0.87 8.93 -11.75
N ARG A 55 0.15 9.97 -12.18
CA ARG A 55 -1.16 10.35 -11.61
C ARG A 55 -2.22 9.29 -11.87
N PHE A 56 -2.28 8.76 -13.09
CA PHE A 56 -3.18 7.68 -13.47
C PHE A 56 -2.95 6.42 -12.63
N LEU A 57 -1.69 6.00 -12.44
CA LEU A 57 -1.33 4.83 -11.63
C LEU A 57 -1.74 5.01 -10.17
N ASN A 58 -1.48 6.17 -9.58
CA ASN A 58 -1.87 6.48 -8.21
C ASN A 58 -3.41 6.46 -8.05
N LYS A 59 -4.13 7.05 -9.00
CA LYS A 59 -5.59 7.02 -9.03
C LYS A 59 -6.12 5.59 -9.17
N LEU A 60 -5.56 4.79 -10.08
CA LEU A 60 -5.92 3.39 -10.25
C LEU A 60 -5.67 2.58 -8.96
N LEU A 61 -4.49 2.73 -8.36
CA LEU A 61 -4.16 2.05 -7.10
C LEU A 61 -5.16 2.39 -6.01
N MET A 62 -5.51 3.67 -5.84
CA MET A 62 -6.50 4.12 -4.88
C MET A 62 -7.85 3.42 -5.09
N GLU A 63 -8.38 3.45 -6.32
CA GLU A 63 -9.70 2.87 -6.64
C GLU A 63 -9.74 1.36 -6.41
N LEU A 64 -8.68 0.65 -6.84
CA LEU A 64 -8.54 -0.79 -6.63
C LEU A 64 -8.46 -1.14 -5.13
N MET A 65 -7.65 -0.40 -4.37
CA MET A 65 -7.46 -0.63 -2.94
C MET A 65 -8.75 -0.40 -2.16
N THR A 66 -9.40 0.74 -2.37
CA THR A 66 -10.69 1.07 -1.76
C THR A 66 -11.74 0.01 -2.06
N LYS A 67 -11.87 -0.42 -3.32
CA LYS A 67 -12.82 -1.46 -3.72
C LYS A 67 -12.56 -2.78 -2.99
N TYR A 68 -11.29 -3.22 -2.93
CA TYR A 68 -10.96 -4.51 -2.31
C TYR A 68 -11.06 -4.48 -0.79
N LEU A 69 -10.75 -3.35 -0.14
CA LEU A 69 -10.93 -3.18 1.31
C LEU A 69 -12.39 -3.40 1.71
N MET A 70 -13.33 -2.83 0.95
CA MET A 70 -14.77 -2.96 1.24
C MET A 70 -15.37 -4.29 0.76
N ILE A 71 -14.93 -4.77 -0.41
CA ILE A 71 -15.48 -5.95 -1.06
C ILE A 71 -14.30 -6.85 -1.46
N PRO A 72 -13.75 -7.65 -0.52
CA PRO A 72 -12.52 -8.43 -0.71
C PRO A 72 -12.74 -9.68 -1.58
N THR A 73 -13.27 -9.47 -2.79
CA THR A 73 -13.50 -10.50 -3.80
C THR A 73 -12.74 -10.16 -5.06
N ILE A 74 -12.12 -11.16 -5.67
CA ILE A 74 -11.25 -10.95 -6.83
C ILE A 74 -12.00 -10.43 -8.07
N ASN A 75 -13.31 -10.64 -8.18
CA ASN A 75 -14.07 -10.30 -9.39
C ASN A 75 -14.88 -8.99 -9.27
N ALA A 76 -15.00 -8.40 -8.07
CA ALA A 76 -15.83 -7.20 -7.87
C ALA A 76 -15.40 -5.98 -8.68
N VAL A 77 -14.13 -5.93 -9.11
CA VAL A 77 -13.55 -4.80 -9.84
C VAL A 77 -13.65 -4.94 -11.37
N LYS A 78 -14.03 -6.13 -11.87
CA LYS A 78 -14.03 -6.42 -13.31
C LYS A 78 -14.88 -5.44 -14.13
N PRO A 79 -16.13 -5.12 -13.75
CA PRO A 79 -16.95 -4.18 -14.54
C PRO A 79 -16.33 -2.78 -14.60
N ASP A 80 -15.81 -2.30 -13.47
CA ASP A 80 -15.19 -0.98 -13.36
C ASP A 80 -13.94 -0.87 -14.25
N ILE A 81 -13.13 -1.94 -14.29
CA ILE A 81 -11.94 -2.04 -15.15
C ILE A 81 -12.29 -2.06 -16.64
N LEU A 82 -13.34 -2.78 -17.03
CA LEU A 82 -13.76 -2.81 -18.44
C LEU A 82 -14.21 -1.42 -18.92
N LYS A 83 -14.95 -0.68 -18.09
CA LYS A 83 -15.32 0.70 -18.38
C LYS A 83 -14.10 1.62 -18.46
N LEU A 84 -13.18 1.50 -17.51
CA LEU A 84 -11.94 2.28 -17.49
C LEU A 84 -11.10 2.03 -18.75
N ASN A 85 -10.98 0.78 -19.20
CA ASN A 85 -10.28 0.45 -20.45
C ASN A 85 -10.87 1.19 -21.65
N SER A 86 -12.19 1.25 -21.78
CA SER A 86 -12.86 2.03 -22.83
C SER A 86 -12.61 3.53 -22.69
N ALA A 87 -12.65 4.06 -21.47
CA ALA A 87 -12.39 5.48 -21.22
C ALA A 87 -10.95 5.90 -21.57
N ILE A 88 -9.97 5.02 -21.30
CA ILE A 88 -8.56 5.23 -21.64
C ILE A 88 -8.37 5.36 -23.15
N VAL A 89 -9.13 4.65 -23.99
CA VAL A 89 -8.99 4.79 -25.45
C VAL A 89 -9.46 6.17 -25.94
N VAL A 90 -10.34 6.83 -25.18
CA VAL A 90 -10.93 8.13 -25.55
C VAL A 90 -10.12 9.30 -25.02
N SER A 91 -9.46 9.17 -23.86
CA SER A 91 -8.82 10.27 -23.15
C SER A 91 -7.61 9.79 -22.33
N ASP A 92 -6.54 10.59 -22.34
CA ASP A 92 -5.37 10.46 -21.48
C ASP A 92 -5.65 10.85 -20.03
N ILE A 93 -6.82 11.46 -19.78
CA ILE A 93 -7.41 11.71 -18.47
C ILE A 93 -8.75 10.95 -18.43
N PRO A 94 -8.73 9.61 -18.34
CA PRO A 94 -9.96 8.82 -18.34
C PRO A 94 -10.78 9.09 -17.08
N THR A 95 -12.11 9.11 -17.23
CA THR A 95 -13.01 9.15 -16.07
C THR A 95 -13.03 7.79 -15.38
N PHE A 96 -12.80 7.78 -14.06
CA PHE A 96 -12.97 6.59 -13.23
C PHE A 96 -14.41 6.48 -12.76
N GLU A 97 -15.20 5.60 -13.38
CA GLU A 97 -16.60 5.33 -13.00
C GLU A 97 -16.71 4.30 -11.86
N PHE A 98 -15.79 4.32 -10.92
CA PHE A 98 -15.86 3.47 -9.73
C PHE A 98 -16.92 4.02 -8.78
N LYS A 99 -17.56 3.13 -8.00
CA LYS A 99 -18.54 3.56 -7.00
C LYS A 99 -17.84 4.47 -5.99
N THR A 100 -18.35 5.69 -5.82
CA THR A 100 -17.85 6.63 -4.81
C THR A 100 -17.99 6.04 -3.42
N VAL A 101 -16.90 6.06 -2.67
CA VAL A 101 -16.82 5.63 -1.29
C VAL A 101 -16.46 6.83 -0.44
N ASP A 102 -17.18 7.01 0.67
CA ASP A 102 -16.77 7.94 1.71
C ASP A 102 -15.50 7.40 2.37
N MET A 103 -14.38 8.09 2.16
CA MET A 103 -13.06 7.69 2.66
C MET A 103 -13.02 7.61 4.19
N THR A 104 -13.89 8.33 4.91
CA THR A 104 -13.99 8.24 6.38
C THR A 104 -14.47 6.88 6.86
N GLN A 105 -15.20 6.14 6.01
CA GLN A 105 -15.72 4.81 6.33
C GLN A 105 -14.69 3.70 6.11
N LEU A 106 -13.49 4.01 5.61
CA LEU A 106 -12.46 3.01 5.32
C LEU A 106 -11.66 2.58 6.54
N GLU A 107 -11.66 3.37 7.61
CA GLU A 107 -10.88 3.10 8.83
C GLU A 107 -11.00 1.65 9.32
N PRO A 108 -12.20 1.08 9.59
CA PRO A 108 -12.30 -0.28 10.11
C PRO A 108 -11.74 -1.33 9.14
N TYR A 109 -11.90 -1.11 7.83
CA TYR A 109 -11.37 -2.02 6.80
C TYR A 109 -9.86 -1.94 6.66
N ILE A 110 -9.26 -0.77 6.94
CA ILE A 110 -7.81 -0.60 6.98
C ILE A 110 -7.22 -1.20 8.25
N GLN A 111 -7.90 -1.03 9.40
CA GLN A 111 -7.44 -1.51 10.70
C GLN A 111 -7.37 -3.04 10.76
N ASN A 112 -8.42 -3.74 10.28
CA ASN A 112 -8.45 -5.20 10.19
C ASN A 112 -8.69 -5.64 8.73
N PRO A 113 -7.66 -5.51 7.86
CA PRO A 113 -7.81 -5.74 6.45
C PRO A 113 -7.81 -7.24 6.12
N ASN A 114 -8.45 -7.60 5.00
CA ASN A 114 -8.28 -8.95 4.46
C ASN A 114 -6.79 -9.24 4.21
N ARG A 115 -6.32 -10.43 4.58
CA ARG A 115 -4.90 -10.83 4.45
C ARG A 115 -4.28 -10.55 3.07
N ASN A 116 -5.09 -10.60 2.01
CA ASN A 116 -4.61 -10.42 0.64
C ASN A 116 -4.26 -8.95 0.31
N VAL A 117 -4.78 -7.97 1.05
CA VAL A 117 -4.49 -6.54 0.83
C VAL A 117 -3.42 -5.99 1.79
N VAL A 118 -3.07 -6.73 2.85
CA VAL A 118 -2.05 -6.32 3.83
C VAL A 118 -0.74 -5.91 3.16
N ARG A 119 -0.23 -6.69 2.20
CA ARG A 119 1.02 -6.34 1.51
C ARG A 119 0.92 -5.02 0.75
N MET A 120 -0.23 -4.74 0.16
CA MET A 120 -0.49 -3.53 -0.60
C MET A 120 -0.50 -2.29 0.32
N LEU A 121 -1.14 -2.42 1.50
CA LEU A 121 -1.13 -1.38 2.54
C LEU A 121 0.29 -1.13 3.07
N LEU A 122 1.04 -2.19 3.41
CA LEU A 122 2.39 -2.05 3.94
C LEU A 122 3.37 -1.45 2.93
N LYS A 123 3.26 -1.78 1.64
CA LYS A 123 4.03 -1.13 0.57
C LYS A 123 3.67 0.36 0.45
N THR A 124 2.38 0.68 0.47
CA THR A 124 1.89 2.08 0.42
C THR A 124 2.47 2.90 1.57
N LEU A 125 2.40 2.38 2.79
CA LEU A 125 2.99 3.02 3.97
C LEU A 125 4.51 3.14 3.84
N ALA A 126 5.22 2.07 3.45
CA ALA A 126 6.68 2.13 3.33
C ALA A 126 7.12 3.20 2.32
N TYR A 127 6.52 3.22 1.14
CA TYR A 127 6.88 4.14 0.04
C TYR A 127 6.47 5.59 0.28
N GLU A 128 5.59 5.87 1.24
CA GLU A 128 5.36 7.24 1.73
C GLU A 128 6.61 7.80 2.44
N HIS A 129 7.38 6.94 3.12
CA HIS A 129 8.52 7.33 3.96
C HIS A 129 9.89 7.07 3.33
N GLN A 130 9.96 6.50 2.12
CA GLN A 130 11.24 6.16 1.49
C GLN A 130 11.22 6.35 -0.03
N ASP A 131 12.39 6.66 -0.59
CA ASP A 131 12.61 6.84 -2.03
C ASP A 131 13.37 5.67 -2.66
N ASP A 132 13.25 4.48 -2.05
CA ASP A 132 13.77 3.22 -2.56
C ASP A 132 12.65 2.18 -2.66
N LEU A 133 12.82 1.17 -3.51
CA LEU A 133 11.95 -0.01 -3.51
C LEU A 133 12.21 -0.89 -2.29
N LEU A 134 11.19 -1.62 -1.84
CA LEU A 134 11.36 -2.62 -0.79
C LEU A 134 12.33 -3.71 -1.28
N PRO A 135 13.14 -4.30 -0.38
CA PRO A 135 14.04 -5.39 -0.75
C PRO A 135 13.28 -6.56 -1.39
N ALA A 136 13.85 -7.19 -2.42
CA ALA A 136 13.17 -8.28 -3.15
C ALA A 136 12.65 -9.43 -2.25
N LYS A 137 13.27 -9.63 -1.08
CA LYS A 137 12.86 -10.64 -0.09
C LYS A 137 12.50 -9.97 1.24
N TRP A 138 11.24 -9.60 1.38
CA TRP A 138 10.64 -9.11 2.62
C TRP A 138 9.37 -9.91 2.96
N GLU A 139 8.97 -9.89 4.22
CA GLU A 139 7.78 -10.56 4.74
C GLU A 139 7.00 -9.69 5.72
N ILE A 140 5.75 -10.08 5.98
CA ILE A 140 4.90 -9.39 6.94
C ILE A 140 5.36 -9.82 8.33
N GLU A 141 5.95 -8.89 9.06
CA GLU A 141 6.32 -9.06 10.45
C GLU A 141 5.15 -8.73 11.37
N HIS A 142 4.96 -9.56 12.40
CA HIS A 142 4.04 -9.27 13.50
C HIS A 142 4.84 -8.72 14.68
N ILE A 143 4.61 -7.45 15.04
CA ILE A 143 5.38 -6.76 16.08
C ILE A 143 5.20 -7.50 17.41
N PHE A 144 3.95 -7.67 17.86
CA PHE A 144 3.57 -8.65 18.86
C PHE A 144 3.43 -10.03 18.22
N PRO A 145 4.06 -11.07 18.79
CA PRO A 145 4.08 -12.39 18.17
C PRO A 145 2.69 -13.05 18.13
N GLN A 146 2.43 -13.81 17.05
CA GLN A 146 1.20 -14.61 16.91
C GLN A 146 1.07 -15.74 17.95
N LYS A 147 2.18 -16.12 18.59
CA LYS A 147 2.17 -17.02 19.74
C LYS A 147 2.58 -16.23 20.97
N TRP A 148 1.69 -16.16 21.95
CA TRP A 148 1.92 -15.45 23.20
C TRP A 148 1.73 -16.39 24.40
N GLN A 149 2.14 -15.95 25.58
CA GLN A 149 1.90 -16.66 26.83
C GLN A 149 0.46 -16.40 27.29
N THR A 150 -0.29 -17.44 27.66
CA THR A 150 -1.72 -17.32 28.02
C THR A 150 -1.98 -16.29 29.13
N ASN A 151 -1.06 -16.12 30.06
CA ASN A 151 -1.20 -15.18 31.18
C ASN A 151 -0.79 -13.73 30.84
N TYR A 152 -0.43 -13.43 29.59
CA TYR A 152 0.00 -12.07 29.19
C TYR A 152 -1.17 -11.07 29.23
N PHE A 153 -2.37 -11.52 28.88
CA PHE A 153 -3.60 -10.73 28.93
C PHE A 153 -4.66 -11.52 29.71
N PRO A 154 -4.58 -11.55 31.06
CA PRO A 154 -5.43 -12.44 31.87
C PRO A 154 -6.92 -12.10 31.78
N ASP A 155 -7.24 -10.84 31.48
CA ASP A 155 -8.62 -10.32 31.46
C ASP A 155 -9.23 -10.28 30.05
N GLU A 156 -8.49 -10.68 29.01
CA GLU A 156 -8.93 -10.58 27.61
C GLU A 156 -9.22 -11.95 27.00
N PRO A 157 -10.35 -12.12 26.28
CA PRO A 157 -10.63 -13.37 25.59
C PRO A 157 -9.60 -13.69 24.48
N ASP A 158 -9.18 -14.95 24.41
CA ASP A 158 -8.27 -15.45 23.36
C ASP A 158 -8.71 -15.08 21.93
N ALA A 159 -10.01 -15.06 21.65
CA ALA A 159 -10.54 -14.68 20.35
C ALA A 159 -10.26 -13.21 20.01
N THR A 160 -10.46 -12.30 20.98
CA THR A 160 -10.17 -10.87 20.86
C THR A 160 -8.68 -10.64 20.62
N ILE A 161 -7.82 -11.35 21.36
CA ILE A 161 -6.36 -11.24 21.20
C ILE A 161 -5.93 -11.71 19.80
N LYS A 162 -6.45 -12.87 19.34
CA LYS A 162 -6.15 -13.42 18.01
C LYS A 162 -6.55 -12.46 16.90
N GLU A 163 -7.74 -11.89 16.99
CA GLU A 163 -8.20 -10.88 16.04
C GLU A 163 -7.27 -9.66 16.06
N LYS A 164 -7.02 -9.11 17.25
CA LYS A 164 -6.24 -7.87 17.40
C LYS A 164 -4.79 -8.01 16.92
N ILE A 165 -4.17 -9.16 17.10
CA ILE A 165 -2.84 -9.47 16.56
C ILE A 165 -2.83 -9.40 15.03
N GLU A 166 -3.96 -9.67 14.39
CA GLU A 166 -4.08 -9.63 12.93
C GLU A 166 -4.31 -8.22 12.36
N HIS A 167 -4.48 -7.21 13.20
CA HIS A 167 -4.64 -5.83 12.75
C HIS A 167 -3.39 -5.25 12.08
N ILE A 168 -3.58 -4.25 11.21
CA ILE A 168 -2.49 -3.57 10.48
C ILE A 168 -1.53 -2.86 11.45
N GLY A 169 -2.03 -2.38 12.58
CA GLY A 169 -1.23 -1.74 13.63
C GLY A 169 -0.17 -2.67 14.19
N ASN A 170 -0.37 -4.00 14.13
CA ASN A 170 0.61 -4.98 14.55
C ASN A 170 1.56 -5.45 13.43
N LYS A 171 1.50 -4.86 12.23
CA LYS A 171 2.20 -5.37 11.04
C LYS A 171 3.23 -4.39 10.48
N LEU A 172 4.36 -4.94 10.01
CA LEU A 172 5.44 -4.21 9.34
C LEU A 172 5.96 -4.97 8.12
N PRO A 173 6.47 -4.29 7.08
CA PRO A 173 7.32 -4.92 6.08
C PRO A 173 8.72 -5.08 6.65
N PHE A 174 9.25 -6.32 6.67
CA PHE A 174 10.55 -6.60 7.27
C PHE A 174 11.40 -7.52 6.38
N GLU A 175 12.69 -7.27 6.30
CA GLU A 175 13.61 -8.09 5.51
C GLU A 175 13.63 -9.52 6.03
N LYS A 176 13.44 -10.50 5.14
CA LYS A 176 13.31 -11.91 5.52
C LYS A 176 14.49 -12.41 6.36
N LYS A 177 15.70 -11.97 6.05
CA LYS A 177 16.91 -12.34 6.81
C LYS A 177 16.88 -11.81 8.24
N LEU A 178 16.43 -10.57 8.43
CA LEU A 178 16.36 -9.95 9.76
C LEU A 178 15.18 -10.51 10.57
N ASN A 179 14.05 -10.79 9.93
CA ASN A 179 12.90 -11.44 10.57
C ASN A 179 13.27 -12.83 11.13
N ILE A 180 13.98 -13.66 10.36
CA ILE A 180 14.49 -14.96 10.84
C ILE A 180 15.33 -14.81 12.12
N VAL A 181 16.16 -13.77 12.20
CA VAL A 181 17.01 -13.51 13.38
C VAL A 181 16.18 -13.00 14.56
N ALA A 182 15.21 -12.12 14.31
CA ALA A 182 14.32 -11.57 15.33
C ALA A 182 13.43 -12.66 15.98
N GLY A 183 13.03 -13.66 15.19
CA GLY A 183 12.26 -14.81 15.64
C GLY A 183 10.92 -14.46 16.28
N ASN A 184 10.43 -15.33 17.17
CA ASN A 184 9.13 -15.15 17.85
C ASN A 184 9.25 -14.40 19.19
N GLY A 185 10.27 -13.53 19.34
CA GLY A 185 10.43 -12.73 20.55
C GLY A 185 9.33 -11.69 20.75
N TYR A 186 9.23 -11.14 21.95
CA TYR A 186 8.46 -9.91 22.18
C TYR A 186 9.23 -8.69 21.68
N PHE A 187 8.54 -7.55 21.56
CA PHE A 187 9.03 -6.34 20.91
C PHE A 187 10.43 -5.91 21.36
N GLY A 188 10.70 -5.87 22.67
CA GLY A 188 12.01 -5.48 23.19
C GLY A 188 13.18 -6.32 22.66
N LYS A 189 12.98 -7.61 22.38
CA LYS A 189 14.00 -8.48 21.78
C LYS A 189 14.20 -8.16 20.30
N LYS A 190 13.11 -7.98 19.56
CA LYS A 190 13.10 -7.74 18.10
C LYS A 190 13.59 -6.34 17.70
N LYS A 191 13.55 -5.39 18.64
CA LYS A 191 13.90 -3.98 18.44
C LYS A 191 15.32 -3.79 17.89
N LYS A 192 16.27 -4.65 18.28
CA LYS A 192 17.63 -4.65 17.77
C LYS A 192 17.67 -4.92 16.27
N GLU A 193 16.95 -5.93 15.81
CA GLU A 193 16.89 -6.31 14.39
C GLU A 193 16.09 -5.27 13.59
N TYR A 194 15.05 -4.67 14.17
CA TYR A 194 14.34 -3.55 13.56
C TYR A 194 15.27 -2.36 13.32
N THR A 195 16.15 -2.03 14.28
CA THR A 195 17.13 -0.93 14.14
C THR A 195 18.11 -1.16 12.98
N ALA A 196 18.39 -2.43 12.66
CA ALA A 196 19.25 -2.82 11.54
C ALA A 196 18.53 -2.85 10.17
N SER A 197 17.21 -2.67 10.14
CA SER A 197 16.42 -2.64 8.91
C SER A 197 16.78 -1.44 8.03
N LYS A 198 16.71 -1.63 6.71
CA LYS A 198 16.79 -0.57 5.71
C LYS A 198 15.41 -0.01 5.35
N ILE A 199 14.33 -0.72 5.70
CA ILE A 199 12.97 -0.27 5.48
C ILE A 199 12.65 0.82 6.51
N VAL A 200 12.38 2.04 6.04
CA VAL A 200 12.35 3.24 6.90
C VAL A 200 11.36 3.10 8.06
N ILE A 201 10.13 2.67 7.78
CA ILE A 201 9.09 2.52 8.81
C ILE A 201 9.41 1.43 9.85
N THR A 202 10.15 0.39 9.46
CA THR A 202 10.57 -0.70 10.36
C THR A 202 11.76 -0.26 11.21
N LYS A 203 12.72 0.45 10.60
CA LYS A 203 13.83 1.08 11.32
C LYS A 203 13.34 2.07 12.36
N ALA A 204 12.36 2.91 12.02
CA ALA A 204 11.74 3.87 12.93
C ALA A 204 11.13 3.20 14.17
N MET A 205 10.53 2.01 14.01
CA MET A 205 10.04 1.22 15.15
C MET A 205 11.19 0.75 16.06
N GLY A 206 12.30 0.31 15.46
CA GLY A 206 13.52 -0.07 16.19
C GLY A 206 14.15 1.06 17.00
N THR A 207 14.14 2.28 16.45
CA THR A 207 14.73 3.47 17.08
C THR A 207 13.78 4.25 17.99
N SER A 208 12.52 3.83 18.12
CA SER A 208 11.53 4.50 18.97
C SER A 208 11.82 4.31 20.47
N ASP A 209 11.31 5.18 21.33
CA ASP A 209 11.42 5.02 22.79
C ASP A 209 10.45 3.98 23.37
N VAL A 210 9.60 3.39 22.53
CA VAL A 210 8.65 2.35 22.94
C VAL A 210 9.41 1.13 23.42
N MET A 211 9.03 0.58 24.58
CA MET A 211 9.70 -0.58 25.19
C MET A 211 8.86 -1.86 25.12
N ASP A 212 7.54 -1.73 25.09
CA ASP A 212 6.61 -2.85 24.98
C ASP A 212 5.59 -2.59 23.86
N TRP A 213 5.03 -3.67 23.31
CA TRP A 213 4.01 -3.62 22.27
C TRP A 213 2.85 -4.53 22.69
N ASN A 214 1.73 -3.95 23.07
CA ASN A 214 0.56 -4.66 23.58
C ASN A 214 -0.72 -4.30 22.78
N LEU A 215 -1.89 -4.79 23.22
CA LEU A 215 -3.16 -4.54 22.52
C LEU A 215 -3.48 -3.03 22.38
N GLU A 216 -3.18 -2.23 23.40
CA GLU A 216 -3.36 -0.77 23.35
C GLU A 216 -2.42 -0.13 22.31
N SER A 217 -1.18 -0.60 22.23
CA SER A 217 -0.20 -0.14 21.24
C SER A 217 -0.67 -0.44 19.81
N ILE A 218 -1.28 -1.61 19.60
CA ILE A 218 -1.90 -1.99 18.33
C ILE A 218 -3.04 -1.02 18.00
N THR A 219 -3.98 -0.78 18.92
CA THR A 219 -5.10 0.17 18.70
C THR A 219 -4.61 1.59 18.38
N LYS A 220 -3.59 2.09 19.08
CA LYS A 220 -3.03 3.41 18.79
C LYS A 220 -2.36 3.48 17.43
N ARG A 221 -1.73 2.39 16.97
CA ARG A 221 -1.11 2.35 15.65
C ARG A 221 -2.12 2.11 14.53
N ASP A 222 -3.19 1.37 14.79
CA ASP A 222 -4.33 1.19 13.89
C ASP A 222 -4.90 2.54 13.44
N ILE A 223 -5.20 3.44 14.38
CA ILE A 223 -5.73 4.77 14.10
C ILE A 223 -4.73 5.57 13.22
N ARG A 224 -3.47 5.66 13.66
CA ARG A 224 -2.43 6.42 12.94
C ARG A 224 -2.21 5.91 11.50
N VAL A 225 -2.20 4.59 11.32
CA VAL A 225 -2.03 3.97 10.01
C VAL A 225 -3.24 4.23 9.11
N SER A 226 -4.46 4.13 9.65
CA SER A 226 -5.67 4.44 8.89
C SER A 226 -5.70 5.89 8.44
N ASP A 227 -5.41 6.83 9.34
CA ASP A 227 -5.35 8.27 9.03
C ASP A 227 -4.34 8.55 7.90
N GLU A 228 -3.17 7.92 7.98
CA GLU A 228 -2.11 8.07 6.99
C GLU A 228 -2.52 7.52 5.62
N VAL A 229 -3.06 6.30 5.57
CA VAL A 229 -3.53 5.69 4.32
C VAL A 229 -4.65 6.52 3.69
N ILE A 230 -5.62 7.00 4.49
CA ILE A 230 -6.71 7.86 4.01
C ILE A 230 -6.16 9.18 3.47
N LYS A 231 -5.18 9.79 4.15
CA LYS A 231 -4.52 11.01 3.68
C LYS A 231 -3.81 10.80 2.34
N ILE A 232 -3.09 9.69 2.18
CA ILE A 232 -2.43 9.31 0.92
C ILE A 232 -3.45 9.15 -0.21
N MET A 233 -4.53 8.40 0.04
CA MET A 233 -5.60 8.19 -0.94
C MET A 233 -6.26 9.50 -1.37
N ASN A 234 -6.60 10.37 -0.40
CA ASN A 234 -7.18 11.68 -0.69
C ASN A 234 -6.23 12.56 -1.52
N ARG A 235 -4.93 12.52 -1.22
CA ARG A 235 -3.93 13.24 -2.02
C ARG A 235 -3.90 12.74 -3.46
N TRP A 236 -3.83 11.42 -3.68
CA TRP A 236 -3.88 10.83 -5.03
C TRP A 236 -5.16 11.18 -5.78
N ASN A 237 -6.31 11.16 -5.10
CA ASN A 237 -7.59 11.56 -5.71
C ASN A 237 -7.55 13.03 -6.16
N ASN A 238 -7.10 13.93 -5.27
CA ASN A 238 -7.06 15.36 -5.53
C ASN A 238 -6.04 15.72 -6.62
N GLU A 239 -4.88 15.08 -6.64
CA GLU A 239 -3.86 15.26 -7.68
C GLU A 239 -4.39 14.84 -9.06
N TYR A 240 -5.22 13.80 -9.12
CA TYR A 240 -5.85 13.37 -10.36
C TYR A 240 -6.95 14.34 -10.82
N LEU A 241 -7.87 14.71 -9.91
CA LEU A 241 -9.04 15.55 -10.22
C LEU A 241 -8.68 17.02 -10.51
N ASN A 242 -7.71 17.58 -9.79
CA ASN A 242 -7.37 19.00 -9.88
C ASN A 242 -6.29 19.30 -10.91
N THR A 243 -6.10 18.45 -11.92
CA THR A 243 -5.09 18.78 -12.93
C THR A 243 -5.57 19.98 -13.79
N PRO A 244 -4.90 21.15 -13.76
CA PRO A 244 -5.33 22.31 -14.51
C PRO A 244 -5.17 22.06 -16.01
N VAL A 245 -6.23 22.29 -16.82
CA VAL A 245 -6.19 22.21 -18.30
C VAL A 245 -5.06 23.08 -18.92
N SER A 246 -4.54 24.07 -18.18
CA SER A 246 -3.47 24.97 -18.60
C SER A 246 -2.04 24.44 -18.43
N GLU A 247 -1.81 23.36 -17.67
CA GLU A 247 -0.53 22.63 -17.68
C GLU A 247 -0.41 21.70 -18.91
N TRP A 248 -1.49 21.52 -19.68
CA TRP A 248 -1.56 20.65 -20.86
C TRP A 248 -1.28 21.36 -22.19
N ARG A 249 -1.11 22.69 -22.16
CA ARG A 249 -0.96 23.54 -23.37
C ARG A 249 0.22 24.51 -23.32
N LYS A 250 1.16 24.34 -22.40
CA LYS A 250 2.37 25.16 -22.41
C LYS A 250 3.45 24.46 -23.24
N ASN A 251 3.35 24.76 -24.53
CA ASN A 251 4.34 24.80 -25.62
C ASN A 251 5.30 23.63 -25.80
#